data_AF-A0A7S1X755-F1
#
_entry.id   AF-A0A7S1X755-F1
#
_cell.length_a   1.000
_cell.length_b   1.000
_cell.length_c   1.000
_cell.angle_alpha   90.00
_cell.angle_beta   90.00
_cell.angle_gamma   90.00
#
_symmetry.space_group_name_H-M   'P 1'
#
loop_
_entity.id
_entity.type
_entity.pdbx_description
1 polymer ?
#
loop_
_entity_poly.entity_id
_entity_poly.type
_entity_poly.pdbx_seq_one_letter_code
_entity_poly.pdbx_strand_id
1 'polypeptide(L)'
;VVLYLPGTAAGSKVVLTGHSLGGGLGTIAAASTGVPAIVFSAPNAIMSRFKFDITMATLDVWPYSIIPKHDPVAMIDKPGILNQGIECSSDGMACHELGRTQCEL
;
A
#
# COMPACT_ATOMS: atom_id res chain seq x y z
N VAL A 1 -0.20 -13.62 9.55
CA VAL A 1 0.76 -12.65 10.15
C VAL A 1 0.16 -12.17 11.45
N VAL A 2 0.89 -12.16 12.56
CA VAL A 2 0.44 -11.53 13.82
C VAL A 2 1.36 -10.33 14.05
N LEU A 3 0.79 -9.12 14.12
CA LEU A 3 1.56 -7.90 14.34
C LEU A 3 1.64 -7.64 15.84
N TYR A 4 2.83 -7.84 16.42
CA TYR A 4 3.11 -7.39 17.77
C TYR A 4 3.73 -5.99 17.70
N LEU A 5 3.01 -4.99 18.22
CA LEU A 5 3.44 -3.60 18.23
C LEU A 5 3.81 -3.20 19.67
N PRO A 6 5.09 -3.30 20.06
CA PRO A 6 5.52 -2.89 21.38
C PRO A 6 5.25 -1.39 21.57
N GLY A 7 4.65 -1.02 22.70
CA GLY A 7 4.35 0.39 23.03
C GLY A 7 2.95 0.87 22.67
N THR A 8 2.10 0.05 22.02
CA THR A 8 0.68 0.39 21.83
C THR A 8 -0.16 -0.14 22.99
N ALA A 9 -0.91 0.73 23.66
CA ALA A 9 -1.84 0.34 24.72
C ALA A 9 -3.02 -0.49 24.15
N ALA A 10 -3.57 -1.41 24.95
CA ALA A 10 -4.78 -2.13 24.58
C ALA A 10 -5.91 -1.15 24.24
N GLY A 11 -6.55 -1.34 23.08
CA GLY A 11 -7.59 -0.43 22.56
C GLY A 11 -7.09 0.72 21.68
N SER A 12 -5.78 0.82 21.41
CA SER A 12 -5.24 1.80 20.46
C SER A 12 -5.73 1.52 19.03
N LYS A 13 -6.06 2.57 18.28
CA LYS A 13 -6.33 2.46 16.85
C LYS A 13 -4.99 2.49 16.11
N VAL A 14 -4.73 1.44 15.33
CA VAL A 14 -3.50 1.28 14.55
C VAL A 14 -3.83 1.38 13.08
N VAL A 15 -3.02 2.13 12.34
CA VAL A 15 -3.03 2.17 10.88
C VAL A 15 -1.61 1.92 10.41
N LEU A 16 -1.45 1.00 9.46
CA LEU A 16 -0.15 0.73 8.86
C LEU A 16 0.10 1.73 7.73
N THR A 17 1.37 2.03 7.50
CA THR A 17 1.76 2.81 6.34
C THR A 17 3.12 2.38 5.85
N GLY A 18 3.45 2.79 4.63
CA GLY A 18 4.73 2.49 4.03
C GLY A 18 4.80 3.04 2.61
N HIS A 19 6.03 3.21 2.17
CA HIS A 19 6.38 3.62 0.82
C HIS A 19 7.13 2.51 0.12
N SER A 20 6.98 2.40 -1.21
CA SER A 20 7.73 1.44 -2.02
C SER A 20 7.57 0.00 -1.50
N LEU A 21 8.68 -0.72 -1.25
CA LEU A 21 8.68 -2.04 -0.62
C LEU A 21 7.93 -2.05 0.73
N GLY A 22 8.13 -1.02 1.57
CA GLY A 22 7.44 -0.91 2.86
C GLY A 22 5.93 -0.79 2.68
N GLY A 23 5.48 -0.12 1.62
CA GLY A 23 4.07 -0.05 1.23
C GLY A 23 3.54 -1.40 0.78
N GLY A 24 4.30 -2.15 -0.02
CA GLY A 24 3.92 -3.51 -0.43
C GLY A 24 3.76 -4.47 0.76
N LEU A 25 4.70 -4.41 1.71
CA LEU A 25 4.61 -5.16 2.97
C LEU A 25 3.41 -4.69 3.82
N GLY A 26 3.14 -3.39 3.85
CA GLY A 26 1.96 -2.82 4.50
C GLY A 26 0.65 -3.35 3.91
N THR A 27 0.56 -3.44 2.58
CA THR A 27 -0.59 -4.02 1.85
C THR A 27 -0.83 -5.47 2.24
N ILE A 28 0.23 -6.29 2.22
CA ILE A 28 0.16 -7.72 2.58
C ILE A 28 -0.26 -7.85 4.05
N ALA A 29 0.39 -7.12 4.95
CA ALA A 29 0.09 -7.15 6.37
C ALA A 29 -1.35 -6.73 6.66
N ALA A 30 -1.84 -5.68 6.01
CA ALA A 30 -3.22 -5.21 6.13
C ALA A 30 -4.22 -6.29 5.72
N ALA A 31 -4.05 -6.84 4.52
CA ALA A 31 -4.95 -7.84 3.98
C ALA A 31 -4.88 -9.19 4.73
N SER A 32 -3.76 -9.50 5.40
CA SER A 32 -3.64 -10.68 6.26
C SER A 32 -4.19 -10.50 7.68
N THR A 33 -4.20 -9.27 8.21
CA THR A 33 -4.52 -9.01 9.63
C THR A 33 -5.84 -8.29 9.86
N GLY A 34 -6.38 -7.65 8.82
CA GLY A 34 -7.50 -6.74 8.97
C GLY A 34 -7.16 -5.44 9.69
N VAL A 35 -5.88 -5.07 9.75
CA VAL A 35 -5.46 -3.74 10.19
C VAL A 35 -5.44 -2.83 8.96
N PRO A 36 -6.10 -1.66 8.97
CA PRO A 36 -6.11 -0.78 7.81
C PRO A 36 -4.70 -0.27 7.48
N ALA A 37 -4.43 -0.06 6.20
CA ALA A 37 -3.18 0.54 5.74
C ALA A 37 -3.41 1.66 4.71
N ILE A 38 -2.58 2.70 4.77
CA ILE A 38 -2.48 3.72 3.72
C ILE A 38 -1.05 3.66 3.19
N VAL A 39 -0.88 3.28 1.93
CA VAL A 39 0.43 3.03 1.33
C VAL A 39 0.63 3.92 0.11
N PHE A 40 1.89 4.30 -0.12
CA PHE A 40 2.26 5.25 -1.17
C PHE A 40 3.24 4.57 -2.11
N SER A 41 3.01 4.67 -3.42
CA SER A 41 3.96 4.16 -4.42
C SER A 41 4.33 2.69 -4.19
N ALA A 42 3.39 1.92 -3.67
CA ALA A 42 3.59 0.53 -3.31
C ALA A 42 3.42 -0.37 -4.53
N PRO A 43 4.20 -1.46 -4.67
CA PRO A 43 3.82 -2.51 -5.60
C PRO A 43 2.47 -3.09 -5.16
N ASN A 44 1.60 -3.35 -6.13
CA ASN A 44 0.30 -3.93 -5.85
C ASN A 44 0.40 -5.44 -5.61
N ALA A 45 -0.73 -6.08 -5.28
CA ALA A 45 -0.70 -7.44 -4.78
C ALA A 45 -1.81 -8.37 -5.29
N ILE A 46 -2.69 -7.96 -6.22
CA ILE A 46 -3.77 -8.85 -6.66
C ILE A 46 -3.21 -10.16 -7.19
N MET A 47 -2.30 -10.18 -8.16
CA MET A 47 -1.78 -11.44 -8.71
C MET A 47 -0.90 -12.16 -7.70
N SER A 48 -0.08 -11.42 -6.95
CA SER A 48 0.86 -11.95 -5.98
C SER A 48 0.19 -12.52 -4.71
N ARG A 49 -1.09 -12.22 -4.47
CA ARG A 49 -1.86 -12.65 -3.28
C ARG A 49 -1.81 -14.14 -3.00
N PHE A 50 -1.76 -14.96 -4.06
CA PHE A 50 -1.74 -16.41 -3.94
C PHE A 50 -0.50 -16.93 -3.21
N LYS A 51 0.60 -16.16 -3.21
CA LYS A 51 1.82 -16.51 -2.49
C LYS A 51 1.70 -16.28 -0.98
N PHE A 52 0.79 -15.40 -0.56
CA PHE A 52 0.65 -14.93 0.81
C PHE A 52 -0.63 -15.42 1.49
N ASP A 53 -1.38 -16.32 0.84
CA ASP A 53 -2.68 -16.83 1.33
C ASP A 53 -3.68 -15.69 1.61
N ILE A 54 -3.68 -14.69 0.72
CA ILE A 54 -4.54 -13.50 0.81
C ILE A 54 -5.66 -13.60 -0.24
N THR A 55 -6.87 -13.20 0.14
CA THR A 55 -8.02 -13.18 -0.76
C THR A 55 -8.17 -11.83 -1.47
N MET A 56 -8.88 -11.79 -2.60
CA MET A 56 -9.23 -10.50 -3.22
C MET A 56 -10.08 -9.65 -2.28
N ALA A 57 -11.04 -10.26 -1.59
CA ALA A 57 -11.93 -9.55 -0.66
C ALA A 57 -11.17 -8.79 0.43
N THR A 58 -10.07 -9.33 0.95
CA THR A 58 -9.27 -8.63 1.96
C THR A 58 -8.36 -7.56 1.37
N LEU A 59 -7.83 -7.74 0.16
CA LEU A 59 -7.09 -6.70 -0.57
C LEU A 59 -7.98 -5.53 -1.01
N ASP A 60 -9.26 -5.79 -1.22
CA ASP A 60 -10.20 -4.77 -1.69
C ASP A 60 -10.72 -3.87 -0.58
N VAL A 61 -10.52 -4.21 0.70
CA VAL A 61 -11.12 -3.47 1.82
C VAL A 61 -10.14 -2.97 2.88
N TRP A 62 -8.94 -3.55 2.98
CA TRP A 62 -7.98 -3.21 4.04
C TRP A 62 -6.87 -2.23 3.64
N PRO A 63 -6.17 -2.44 2.51
CA PRO A 63 -5.15 -1.50 2.05
C PRO A 63 -5.78 -0.41 1.17
N TYR A 64 -5.39 0.85 1.41
CA TYR A 64 -5.65 1.98 0.53
C TYR A 64 -4.34 2.39 -0.15
N SER A 65 -4.27 2.22 -1.48
CA SER A 65 -3.03 2.48 -2.24
C SER A 65 -3.09 3.81 -2.99
N ILE A 66 -2.13 4.70 -2.74
CA ILE A 66 -1.93 5.93 -3.51
C ILE A 66 -0.89 5.63 -4.61
N ILE A 67 -1.30 5.81 -5.85
CA ILE A 67 -0.59 5.35 -7.05
C ILE A 67 -0.30 6.56 -7.95
N PRO A 68 0.92 7.13 -7.89
CA PRO A 68 1.31 8.16 -8.84
C PRO A 68 1.39 7.59 -10.26
N LYS A 69 0.93 8.35 -11.25
CA LYS A 69 1.18 8.01 -12.65
C LYS A 69 2.68 7.99 -12.93
N HIS A 70 3.10 7.16 -13.88
CA HIS A 70 4.50 7.01 -14.30
C HIS A 70 5.48 6.48 -13.23
N ASP A 71 5.00 6.11 -12.05
CA ASP A 71 5.79 5.41 -11.04
C ASP A 71 5.93 3.91 -11.41
N PRO A 72 7.15 3.44 -11.74
CA PRO A 72 7.36 2.08 -12.20
C PRO A 72 7.11 1.03 -11.11
N VAL A 73 7.24 1.38 -9.82
CA VAL A 73 7.00 0.46 -8.70
C VAL A 73 5.50 0.33 -8.45
N ALA A 74 4.76 1.44 -8.48
CA ALA A 74 3.31 1.44 -8.30
C ALA A 74 2.57 0.75 -9.47
N MET A 75 3.22 0.58 -10.62
CA MET A 75 2.72 -0.16 -11.78
C MET A 75 2.96 -1.68 -11.71
N ILE A 76 3.68 -2.17 -10.69
CA ILE A 76 3.87 -3.61 -10.49
C ILE A 76 2.57 -4.22 -9.95
N ASP A 77 2.12 -5.29 -10.60
CA ASP A 77 0.88 -6.01 -10.28
C ASP A 77 -0.38 -5.10 -10.38
N LYS A 78 -1.57 -5.63 -10.11
CA LYS A 78 -2.84 -4.91 -10.17
C LYS A 78 -3.28 -4.43 -8.78
N PRO A 79 -3.76 -3.18 -8.64
CA PRO A 79 -4.27 -2.65 -7.38
C PRO A 79 -5.60 -3.28 -6.99
N GLY A 80 -5.85 -3.39 -5.68
CA GLY A 80 -7.18 -3.68 -5.12
C GLY A 80 -8.16 -2.52 -5.35
N ILE A 81 -9.43 -2.71 -5.01
CA ILE A 81 -10.49 -1.70 -5.23
C ILE A 81 -10.18 -0.35 -4.56
N LEU A 82 -9.66 -0.37 -3.32
CA LEU A 82 -9.29 0.84 -2.59
C LEU A 82 -7.93 1.37 -3.06
N ASN A 83 -7.96 2.14 -4.14
CA ASN A 83 -6.80 2.87 -4.63
C ASN A 83 -7.18 4.28 -5.10
N GLN A 84 -6.20 5.17 -5.08
CA GLN A 84 -6.28 6.51 -5.64
C GLN A 84 -5.11 6.70 -6.61
N GLY A 85 -5.45 6.80 -7.89
CA GLY A 85 -4.51 7.30 -8.88
C GLY A 85 -4.33 8.81 -8.69
N ILE A 86 -3.08 9.27 -8.65
CA ILE A 86 -2.75 10.71 -8.69
C ILE A 86 -1.94 11.03 -9.93
N GLU A 87 -2.11 12.23 -10.47
CA GLU A 87 -1.26 12.68 -11.58
C GLU A 87 0.17 12.86 -11.09
N CYS A 88 1.14 12.62 -11.97
CA CYS A 88 2.51 13.04 -11.76
C CYS A 88 3.05 13.65 -13.05
N SER A 89 3.55 14.89 -12.96
CA SER A 89 4.06 15.61 -14.14
C SER A 89 5.54 15.32 -14.44
N SER A 90 6.18 14.45 -13.64
CA SER A 90 7.52 13.89 -13.89
C SER A 90 7.42 12.48 -14.48
N ASP A 91 8.51 11.73 -14.48
CA ASP A 91 8.55 10.33 -14.90
C ASP A 91 9.39 9.43 -13.97
N GLY A 92 9.16 8.12 -14.09
CA GLY A 92 10.01 7.09 -13.51
C GLY A 92 10.15 7.20 -11.99
N MET A 93 11.40 7.15 -11.52
CA MET A 93 11.70 7.24 -10.09
C MET A 93 11.36 8.60 -9.48
N ALA A 94 11.27 9.68 -10.27
CA ALA A 94 10.86 10.97 -9.73
C ALA A 94 9.39 10.97 -9.27
N CYS A 95 8.51 10.23 -9.97
CA CYS A 95 7.14 10.01 -9.52
C CYS A 95 7.04 8.98 -8.38
N HIS A 96 8.07 8.14 -8.23
CA HIS A 96 8.17 7.22 -7.11
C HIS A 96 8.53 7.90 -5.79
N GLU A 97 9.13 9.09 -5.81
CA GLU A 97 9.55 9.79 -4.60
C GLU A 97 8.35 10.30 -3.80
N LEU A 98 8.32 10.00 -2.49
CA LEU A 98 7.25 10.46 -1.60
C LEU A 98 7.18 11.99 -1.53
N GLY A 99 8.35 12.66 -1.63
CA GLY A 99 8.45 14.11 -1.68
C GLY A 99 7.81 14.73 -2.92
N ARG A 100 7.62 13.95 -3.99
CA ARG A 100 6.86 14.35 -5.17
C ARG A 100 5.38 14.05 -5.00
N THR A 101 5.05 12.85 -4.54
CA THR A 101 3.68 12.43 -4.23
C THR A 101 2.95 13.44 -3.34
N GLN A 102 3.61 13.96 -2.29
CA GLN A 102 3.02 14.97 -1.38
C GLN A 102 2.67 16.30 -2.06
N CYS A 103 3.33 16.66 -3.16
CA CYS A 103 3.08 17.91 -3.88
C CYS A 103 1.95 17.79 -4.91
N GLU A 104 1.58 16.56 -5.27
CA GLU A 104 0.60 16.25 -6.32
C GLU A 104 -0.68 15.59 -5.77
N LEU A 105 -0.81 15.53 -4.44
CA LEU A 105 -1.99 15.05 -3.69
C LEU A 105 -3.09 16.11 -3.55
#